data_AF-A0A016S4Z7-F1
#
_entry.id   AF-A0A016S4Z7-F1
#
_cell.length_a   1.000
_cell.length_b   1.000
_cell.length_c   1.000
_cell.angle_alpha   90.00
_cell.angle_beta   90.00
_cell.angle_gamma   90.00
#
_symmetry.space_group_name_H-M   'P 1'
#
loop_
_entity.id
_entity.type
_entity.pdbx_description
1 polymer ?
#
loop_
_entity_poly.entity_id
_entity_poly.type
_entity_poly.pdbx_seq_one_letter_code
_entity_poly.pdbx_strand_id
1 'polypeptide(L)'
;MKIFERVLDWRLRDIVEVTRNQCWFVKSCSTTDAIHAVRLLTEKHRKKKKTVHLAFLDLEKAFDRIIGDLIWLSLRAHGVPEEYVR
;
A
#
# COMPACT_ATOMS: atom_id res chain seq x y z
N MET A 1 14.69 -11.57 -0.42
CA MET A 1 13.90 -11.88 -1.62
C MET A 1 14.74 -12.68 -2.59
N LYS A 2 14.30 -13.89 -2.90
CA LYS A 2 14.94 -14.79 -3.89
C LYS A 2 14.87 -14.14 -5.28
N ILE A 3 15.68 -14.64 -6.21
CA ILE A 3 15.80 -14.06 -7.56
C ILE A 3 14.43 -14.06 -8.28
N PHE A 4 13.70 -15.17 -8.19
CA PHE A 4 12.39 -15.30 -8.83
C PHE A 4 11.36 -14.28 -8.34
N GLU A 5 11.23 -14.13 -7.01
CA GLU A 5 10.34 -13.14 -6.38
C GLU A 5 10.66 -11.70 -6.84
N ARG A 6 11.94 -11.38 -7.07
CA ARG A 6 12.38 -10.07 -7.55
C ARG A 6 11.99 -9.82 -9.00
N VAL A 7 12.09 -10.83 -9.85
CA VAL A 7 11.64 -10.74 -11.24
C VAL A 7 10.12 -10.56 -11.29
N LEU A 8 9.38 -11.30 -10.46
CA LEU A 8 7.93 -11.14 -10.35
C LEU A 8 7.52 -9.75 -9.86
N ASP A 9 8.09 -9.27 -8.75
CA ASP A 9 7.79 -7.93 -8.21
C ASP A 9 8.06 -6.83 -9.25
N TRP A 10 9.18 -6.92 -9.97
CA TRP A 10 9.50 -5.95 -11.01
C TRP A 10 8.46 -5.94 -12.14
N ARG A 11 8.05 -7.11 -12.64
CA ARG A 11 7.03 -7.20 -13.70
C ARG A 11 5.65 -6.75 -13.23
N LEU A 12 5.26 -7.11 -12.01
CA LEU A 12 3.95 -6.74 -11.47
C LEU A 12 3.83 -5.24 -11.20
N ARG A 13 4.93 -4.55 -10.86
CA ARG A 13 4.93 -3.08 -10.67
C ARG A 13 4.67 -2.30 -11.95
N ASP A 14 4.94 -2.88 -13.12
CA ASP A 14 4.62 -2.25 -14.41
C ASP A 14 3.13 -2.40 -14.77
N ILE A 15 2.40 -3.30 -14.10
CA ILE A 15 0.99 -3.62 -14.37
C ILE A 15 0.08 -2.99 -13.30
N VAL A 16 0.47 -3.11 -12.03
CA VAL A 16 -0.36 -2.72 -10.89
C VAL A 16 0.05 -1.33 -10.39
N GLU A 17 -0.88 -0.38 -10.45
CA GLU A 17 -0.71 0.92 -9.81
C GLU A 17 -1.13 0.85 -8.34
N VAL A 18 -0.24 1.31 -7.46
CA VAL A 18 -0.52 1.43 -6.04
C VAL A 18 -0.99 2.85 -5.73
N THR A 19 -1.97 2.98 -4.83
CA THR A 19 -2.52 4.29 -4.43
C THR A 19 -1.41 5.22 -3.91
N ARG A 20 -1.43 6.49 -4.32
CA ARG A 20 -0.44 7.52 -3.91
C ARG A 20 -0.32 7.73 -2.39
N ASN A 21 -1.34 7.35 -1.62
CA ASN A 21 -1.34 7.46 -0.17
C ASN A 21 -0.59 6.29 0.51
N GLN A 22 -0.23 5.25 -0.24
CA GLN A 22 0.54 4.13 0.29
C GLN A 22 2.02 4.48 0.29
N CYS A 23 2.62 4.47 1.48
CA CYS A 23 4.05 4.70 1.65
C CYS A 23 4.83 3.39 1.89
N TRP A 24 4.12 2.31 2.23
CA TRP A 24 4.69 1.03 2.58
C TRP A 24 4.85 0.14 1.34
N PHE A 25 6.03 -0.45 1.14
CA PHE A 25 6.45 -1.22 -0.05
C PHE A 25 6.45 -0.46 -1.39
N VAL A 26 6.45 0.88 -1.34
CA VAL A 26 6.56 1.74 -2.52
C VAL A 26 7.99 2.23 -2.66
N LYS A 27 8.57 2.09 -3.86
CA LYS A 27 9.93 2.58 -4.15
C LYS A 27 9.96 4.09 -3.90
N SER A 28 11.05 4.59 -3.32
CA SER A 28 11.24 6.02 -3.00
C SER A 28 10.20 6.62 -2.05
N CYS A 29 9.48 5.78 -1.28
CA CYS A 29 8.60 6.24 -0.21
C CYS A 29 8.92 5.51 1.09
N SER A 30 8.76 6.21 2.21
CA SER A 30 9.14 5.74 3.53
C SER A 30 8.09 6.10 4.57
N THR A 31 8.21 5.50 5.76
CA THR A 31 7.37 5.86 6.92
C THR A 31 7.48 7.34 7.28
N THR A 32 8.65 7.95 7.03
CA THR A 32 8.86 9.39 7.25
C THR A 32 7.92 10.24 6.40
N ASP A 33 7.68 9.83 5.15
CA ASP A 33 6.78 10.55 4.24
C ASP A 33 5.32 10.50 4.72
N ALA A 34 4.86 9.32 5.16
CA ALA A 34 3.54 9.13 5.75
C ALA A 34 3.35 10.00 7.00
N ILE A 35 4.33 9.97 7.93
CA ILE A 35 4.30 10.78 9.16
C ILE A 35 4.29 12.27 8.80
N HIS A 36 5.10 12.68 7.83
CA HIS A 36 5.16 14.07 7.38
C HIS A 36 3.81 14.52 6.80
N ALA A 37 3.16 13.70 5.98
CA ALA A 37 1.83 14.00 5.43
C ALA A 37 0.78 14.21 6.54
N VAL A 38 0.75 13.34 7.55
CA VAL A 38 -0.17 13.46 8.70
C VAL A 38 0.12 14.74 9.50
N ARG A 39 1.40 15.08 9.72
CA ARG A 39 1.80 16.32 10.39
C ARG A 39 1.34 17.55 9.61
N LEU A 40 1.63 17.61 8.31
CA LEU A 40 1.19 18.71 7.44
C LEU A 40 -0.33 18.88 7.45
N LEU A 41 -1.08 17.78 7.39
CA LEU A 41 -2.53 17.81 7.44
C LEU A 41 -3.03 18.36 8.77
N THR A 42 -2.45 17.91 9.88
CA THR A 42 -2.82 18.35 11.24
C THR A 42 -2.51 19.84 11.45
N GLU A 43 -1.31 20.29 11.06
CA GLU A 43 -0.89 21.68 11.17
C GLU A 43 -1.73 22.64 10.32
N LYS A 44 -2.05 22.24 9.08
CA LYS A 44 -2.87 23.04 8.16
C LYS A 44 -4.27 23.31 8.74
N HIS A 45 -4.87 22.32 9.39
CA HIS A 45 -6.18 22.47 10.01
C HIS A 45 -6.11 23.23 11.34
N ARG A 46 -5.07 22.99 12.15
CA ARG A 46 -4.81 23.76 13.37
C ARG A 46 -4.66 25.25 13.08
N LYS A 47 -3.94 25.64 12.02
CA LYS A 47 -3.82 27.05 11.57
C LYS A 47 -5.17 27.67 11.21
N LYS A 48 -6.14 26.87 10.75
CA LYS A 48 -7.51 27.30 10.42
C LYS A 48 -8.48 27.18 11.61
N LYS A 49 -7.99 26.90 12.83
CA LYS A 49 -8.82 26.62 14.02
C LYS A 49 -9.86 25.52 13.80
N LYS A 50 -9.55 24.54 12.94
CA LYS A 50 -10.39 23.36 12.69
C LYS A 50 -9.84 22.17 13.48
N THR A 51 -10.74 21.46 14.16
CA THR A 51 -10.42 20.20 14.84
C THR A 51 -10.13 19.10 13.81
N VAL A 52 -9.12 18.28 14.07
CA VAL A 52 -8.81 17.07 13.29
C VAL A 52 -8.94 15.87 14.22
N HIS A 53 -9.70 14.89 13.80
CA HIS A 53 -9.77 13.59 14.47
C HIS A 53 -8.99 12.58 13.62
N LEU A 54 -8.05 11.87 14.25
CA LEU A 54 -7.25 10.82 13.61
C LEU A 54 -7.63 9.48 14.22
N ALA A 55 -7.90 8.49 13.37
CA ALA A 55 -8.09 7.11 13.77
C ALA A 55 -6.89 6.30 13.27
N PHE A 56 -6.29 5.52 14.17
CA PHE A 56 -5.24 4.58 13.82
C PHE A 56 -5.88 3.20 13.69
N LEU A 57 -5.73 2.58 12.52
CA LEU A 57 -6.18 1.23 12.24
C LEU A 57 -4.94 0.36 12.04
N ASP A 58 -4.83 -0.70 12.82
CA ASP A 58 -3.81 -1.72 12.66
C ASP A 58 -4.48 -3.09 12.45
N LEU A 59 -3.95 -3.86 11.51
CA LEU A 59 -4.46 -5.18 11.18
C LEU A 59 -3.60 -6.24 11.87
N GLU A 60 -4.16 -6.90 12.88
CA GLU A 60 -3.47 -7.98 13.58
C GLU A 60 -3.18 -9.14 12.62
N LYS A 61 -1.89 -9.50 12.49
CA LYS A 61 -1.40 -10.59 11.63
C LYS A 61 -1.88 -10.48 10.19
N ALA A 62 -1.69 -9.31 9.59
CA ALA A 62 -2.16 -8.99 8.24
C ALA A 62 -1.79 -10.04 7.18
N PHE A 63 -0.62 -10.67 7.25
CA PHE A 63 -0.23 -11.70 6.27
C PHE A 63 -0.79 -13.09 6.58
N ASP A 64 -0.93 -13.46 7.86
CA ASP A 64 -1.39 -14.79 8.26
C ASP A 64 -2.91 -14.95 8.06
N ARG A 65 -3.65 -13.84 8.07
CA ARG A 65 -5.12 -13.83 7.97
C ARG A 65 -5.64 -13.65 6.54
N ILE A 66 -4.78 -13.47 5.55
CA ILE A 66 -5.22 -13.31 4.16
C ILE A 66 -5.66 -14.66 3.59
N ILE A 67 -6.85 -14.69 3.01
CA ILE A 67 -7.34 -15.84 2.23
C ILE A 67 -6.64 -15.80 0.86
N GLY A 68 -5.94 -16.88 0.49
CA GLY A 68 -5.16 -16.96 -0.75
C GLY A 68 -5.98 -16.63 -2.01
N ASP A 69 -7.22 -17.12 -2.08
CA ASP A 69 -8.12 -16.86 -3.22
C ASP A 69 -8.42 -15.37 -3.43
N LEU A 70 -8.44 -14.57 -2.34
CA LEU A 70 -8.64 -13.13 -2.42
C LEU A 70 -7.44 -12.41 -3.04
N ILE A 71 -6.22 -12.93 -2.86
CA ILE A 71 -5.02 -12.38 -3.52
C ILE A 71 -5.16 -12.55 -5.03
N TRP A 72 -5.53 -13.75 -5.49
CA TRP A 72 -5.70 -14.04 -6.91
C TRP A 72 -6.82 -13.21 -7.53
N LEU A 73 -7.96 -13.10 -6.84
CA LEU A 73 -9.07 -12.26 -7.27
C LEU A 73 -8.64 -10.79 -7.40
N SER A 74 -7.86 -10.29 -6.43
CA SER A 74 -7.33 -8.93 -6.45
C SER A 74 -6.38 -8.70 -7.63
N LEU A 75 -5.46 -9.63 -7.89
CA LEU A 75 -4.52 -9.53 -9.01
C LEU A 75 -5.27 -9.49 -10.36
N ARG A 76 -6.29 -10.33 -10.55
CA ARG A 76 -7.16 -10.29 -11.74
C ARG A 76 -7.88 -8.96 -11.88
N ALA A 77 -8.41 -8.42 -10.79
CA ALA A 77 -9.09 -7.12 -10.78
C ALA A 77 -8.17 -5.95 -11.17
N HIS A 78 -6.86 -6.08 -10.92
CA HIS A 78 -5.84 -5.11 -11.34
C HIS A 78 -5.24 -5.42 -12.73
N GLY A 79 -5.85 -6.33 -13.50
CA GLY A 79 -5.43 -6.62 -14.87
C GLY A 79 -4.16 -7.45 -14.99
N VAL A 80 -3.75 -8.14 -13.93
CA VAL A 80 -2.59 -9.05 -13.99
C VAL A 80 -2.94 -10.25 -14.88
N PRO A 81 -2.11 -10.58 -15.89
CA PRO A 81 -2.34 -11.74 -16.76
C PRO A 81 -2.40 -13.08 -16.01
N GLU A 82 -3.22 -14.01 -16.50
CA GLU A 82 -3.38 -15.35 -15.88
C GLU A 82 -2.09 -16.18 -15.86
N GLU A 83 -1.06 -15.84 -16.66
CA GLU A 83 0.25 -16.49 -16.54
C GLU A 83 0.93 -16.26 -15.18
N TYR A 84 0.53 -15.20 -14.45
CA TYR A 84 1.00 -14.88 -13.11
C TYR A 84 0.01 -15.26 -12.01
N VAL A 85 -1.22 -15.65 -12.35
CA VAL A 85 -2.30 -15.94 -11.40
C VAL A 85 -2.71 -17.41 -11.56
N ARG A 86 -2.40 -18.24 -10.57
CA ARG A 86 -2.65 -19.68 -10.63
C ARG A 86 -3.46 -20.18 -9.44
#